data_AF-A0A4Q3C1A1-F1
#
_entry.id   AF-A0A4Q3C1A1-F1
#
_cell.length_a   1.000
_cell.length_b   1.000
_cell.length_c   1.000
_cell.angle_alpha   90.00
_cell.angle_beta   90.00
_cell.angle_gamma   90.00
#
_symmetry.space_group_name_H-M   'P 1'
#
loop_
_entity.id
_entity.type
_entity.pdbx_description
1 polymer ?
#
loop_
_entity_poly.entity_id
_entity_poly.type
_entity_poly.pdbx_seq_one_letter_code
_entity_poly.pdbx_strand_id
1 'polypeptide(L)'
;VWYTPNGKEASDAVSRAFFRLTDYPPEDSKHVPSADIAVHGGRSIHVPKSVKGVAVFSFKRLCSEARGAADYLAIARNYHTVIIVGIPLLGPEKRNEASRFKVLVDAFYEHKVKLLATADADPANLYPEGDGAFEFERTVSRLMEMQSQDYLAAGHGSDEE
;
A
#
# COMPACT_ATOMS: atom_id res chain seq x y z
N VAL A 1 -2.96 4.43 8.15
CA VAL A 1 -3.36 5.87 8.07
C VAL A 1 -3.83 6.17 6.66
N TRP A 2 -5.02 6.76 6.52
CA TRP A 2 -5.64 6.99 5.22
C TRP A 2 -5.90 8.49 5.03
N TYR A 3 -5.55 9.04 3.87
CA TYR A 3 -5.74 10.45 3.55
C TYR A 3 -6.66 10.58 2.32
N THR A 4 -7.78 11.27 2.50
CA THR A 4 -8.81 11.49 1.49
C THR A 4 -9.19 12.97 1.45
N PRO A 5 -9.47 13.56 0.26
CA PRO A 5 -9.24 12.99 -1.07
C PRO A 5 -7.76 13.06 -1.48
N ASN A 6 -7.42 12.49 -2.64
CA ASN A 6 -6.13 12.72 -3.26
C ASN A 6 -5.93 14.23 -3.50
N GLY A 7 -4.69 14.67 -3.38
CA GLY A 7 -4.34 16.07 -3.58
C GLY A 7 -3.01 16.42 -2.93
N LYS A 8 -2.68 17.72 -2.99
CA LYS A 8 -1.43 18.24 -2.42
C LYS A 8 -1.33 17.97 -0.92
N GLU A 9 -2.41 18.19 -0.18
CA GLU A 9 -2.41 18.00 1.27
C GLU A 9 -2.14 16.55 1.69
N ALA A 10 -2.86 15.60 1.08
CA ALA A 10 -2.65 14.18 1.31
C ALA A 10 -1.22 13.74 0.93
N SER A 11 -0.72 14.24 -0.20
CA SER A 11 0.65 13.97 -0.68
C SER A 11 1.71 14.52 0.28
N ASP A 12 1.53 15.75 0.78
CA ASP A 12 2.42 16.35 1.76
C ASP A 12 2.37 15.59 3.10
N ALA A 13 1.19 15.09 3.50
CA ALA A 13 1.03 14.33 4.73
C ALA A 13 1.77 12.99 4.72
N VAL A 14 1.63 12.20 3.64
CA VAL A 14 2.38 10.94 3.50
C VAL A 14 3.87 11.18 3.31
N SER A 15 4.26 12.28 2.65
CA SER A 15 5.67 12.68 2.52
C SER A 15 6.30 12.99 3.88
N ARG A 16 5.63 13.80 4.71
CA ARG A 16 6.06 14.04 6.10
C ARG A 16 6.14 12.75 6.91
N ALA A 17 5.17 11.85 6.76
CA ALA A 17 5.19 10.57 7.44
C ALA A 17 6.40 9.71 7.01
N PHE A 18 6.70 9.63 5.72
CA PHE A 18 7.86 8.91 5.19
C PHE A 18 9.16 9.37 5.84
N PHE A 19 9.43 10.68 5.84
CA PHE A 19 10.68 11.21 6.42
C PHE A 19 10.77 10.99 7.93
N ARG A 20 9.67 11.11 8.66
CA ARG A 20 9.64 10.77 10.10
C ARG A 20 9.89 9.30 10.37
N LEU A 21 9.35 8.41 9.55
CA LEU A 21 9.50 6.96 9.75
C LEU A 21 10.91 6.46 9.39
N THR A 22 11.63 7.19 8.55
CA THR A 22 12.92 6.76 7.99
C THR A 22 14.11 7.55 8.55
N ASP A 23 13.87 8.63 9.29
CA ASP A 23 14.85 9.67 9.64
C ASP A 23 15.63 10.21 8.44
N TYR A 24 15.07 10.10 7.23
CA TYR A 24 15.72 10.58 6.03
C TYR A 24 15.52 12.10 5.89
N PRO A 25 16.56 12.88 5.53
CA PRO A 25 16.47 14.34 5.48
C PRO A 25 15.46 14.81 4.42
N PRO A 26 14.39 15.56 4.79
CA PRO A 26 13.39 16.06 3.84
C PRO A 26 13.99 16.97 2.75
N GLU A 27 15.05 17.70 3.06
CA GLU A 27 15.80 18.54 2.12
C GLU A 27 16.43 17.73 0.97
N ASP A 28 16.68 16.44 1.19
CA ASP A 28 17.26 15.52 0.20
C ASP A 28 16.21 14.61 -0.47
N SER A 29 14.93 15.01 -0.44
CA SER A 29 13.80 14.25 -0.99
C SER A 29 13.93 13.77 -2.45
N LYS A 30 14.87 14.34 -3.22
CA LYS A 30 15.18 13.99 -4.61
C LYS A 30 16.11 12.77 -4.74
N HIS A 31 16.89 12.44 -3.70
CA HIS A 31 17.88 11.36 -3.74
C HIS A 31 17.52 10.19 -2.83
N VAL A 32 16.24 10.08 -2.45
CA VAL A 32 15.72 8.92 -1.73
C VAL A 32 16.07 7.65 -2.53
N PRO A 33 16.79 6.68 -1.94
CA PRO A 33 17.20 5.45 -2.63
C PRO A 33 16.01 4.66 -3.17
N SER A 34 16.22 3.99 -4.30
CA SER A 34 15.34 2.93 -4.80
C SER A 34 15.89 1.55 -4.41
N ALA A 35 15.06 0.52 -4.52
CA ALA A 35 15.48 -0.87 -4.35
C ALA A 35 14.83 -1.76 -5.41
N ASP A 36 15.46 -2.88 -5.74
CA ASP A 36 14.83 -3.95 -6.51
C ASP A 36 14.68 -5.18 -5.61
N ILE A 37 13.45 -5.65 -5.41
CA ILE A 37 13.18 -6.85 -4.63
C ILE A 37 13.01 -8.05 -5.55
N ALA A 38 13.63 -9.17 -5.18
CA ALA A 38 13.47 -10.42 -5.91
C ALA A 38 12.10 -11.04 -5.64
N VAL A 39 11.47 -11.54 -6.70
CA VAL A 39 10.25 -12.34 -6.65
C VAL A 39 10.56 -13.74 -7.18
N HIS A 40 9.79 -14.74 -6.75
CA HIS A 40 9.95 -16.10 -7.25
C HIS A 40 9.89 -16.16 -8.79
N GLY A 41 10.65 -17.09 -9.37
CA GLY A 41 10.72 -17.30 -10.82
C GLY A 41 11.60 -16.30 -11.58
N GLY A 42 12.59 -15.69 -10.91
CA GLY A 42 13.56 -14.79 -11.54
C GLY A 42 13.02 -13.40 -11.89
N ARG A 43 11.81 -13.05 -11.40
CA ARG A 43 11.22 -11.72 -11.57
C ARG A 43 11.73 -10.77 -10.48
N SER A 44 11.67 -9.47 -10.74
CA SER A 44 11.94 -8.43 -9.73
C SER A 44 10.87 -7.35 -9.73
N ILE A 45 10.73 -6.66 -8.60
CA ILE A 45 9.88 -5.47 -8.46
C ILE A 45 10.78 -4.30 -8.12
N HIS A 46 10.72 -3.28 -8.96
CA HIS A 46 11.36 -2.01 -8.69
C HIS A 46 10.54 -1.19 -7.70
N VAL A 47 11.18 -0.78 -6.62
CA VAL A 47 10.64 0.06 -5.55
C VAL A 47 11.24 1.46 -5.67
N PRO A 48 10.47 2.45 -6.16
CA PRO A 48 11.03 3.76 -6.50
C PRO A 48 11.66 4.51 -5.32
N LYS A 49 11.12 4.33 -4.12
CA LYS A 49 11.64 4.90 -2.89
C LYS A 49 11.58 3.87 -1.77
N SER A 50 12.72 3.56 -1.19
CA SER A 50 12.88 2.53 -0.18
C SER A 50 13.99 2.89 0.80
N VAL A 51 13.63 3.03 2.07
CA VAL A 51 14.58 3.35 3.16
C VAL A 51 14.11 2.69 4.45
N LYS A 52 15.02 2.05 5.20
CA LYS A 52 14.77 1.47 6.54
C LYS A 52 13.45 0.66 6.63
N GLY A 53 13.20 -0.26 5.69
CA GLY A 53 11.98 -1.09 5.73
C GLY A 53 10.67 -0.38 5.38
N VAL A 54 10.74 0.88 4.90
CA VAL A 54 9.61 1.65 4.38
C VAL A 54 9.71 1.75 2.86
N ALA A 55 8.62 1.44 2.16
CA ALA A 55 8.52 1.57 0.70
C ALA A 55 7.43 2.55 0.28
N VAL A 56 7.64 3.26 -0.83
CA VAL A 56 6.62 4.12 -1.45
C VAL A 56 6.33 3.67 -2.88
N PHE A 57 5.04 3.47 -3.18
CA PHE A 57 4.56 3.13 -4.51
C PHE A 57 3.40 4.03 -4.93
N SER A 58 3.26 4.30 -6.22
CA SER A 58 1.98 4.75 -6.78
C SER A 58 1.02 3.58 -6.92
N PHE A 59 -0.28 3.80 -6.74
CA PHE A 59 -1.31 2.77 -7.00
C PHE A 59 -1.17 2.15 -8.40
N LYS A 60 -0.93 2.98 -9.42
CA LYS A 60 -0.74 2.54 -10.82
C LYS A 60 0.31 1.43 -10.96
N ARG A 61 1.48 1.59 -10.32
CA ARG A 61 2.57 0.60 -10.36
C ARG A 61 2.18 -0.74 -9.72
N LEU A 62 1.36 -0.70 -8.68
CA LEU A 62 0.95 -1.90 -7.95
C LEU A 62 -0.23 -2.59 -8.63
N CYS A 63 -1.24 -1.84 -9.06
CA CYS A 63 -2.54 -2.40 -9.45
C CYS A 63 -2.89 -2.26 -10.94
N SER A 64 -2.21 -1.39 -11.71
CA SER A 64 -2.42 -1.28 -13.17
C SER A 64 -1.40 -2.07 -13.99
N GLU A 65 -0.35 -2.60 -13.36
CA GLU A 65 0.62 -3.52 -13.99
C GLU A 65 0.22 -5.00 -13.76
N ALA A 66 0.85 -5.91 -14.51
CA ALA A 66 0.66 -7.36 -14.35
C ALA A 66 1.37 -7.89 -13.09
N ARG A 67 0.84 -7.53 -11.91
CA ARG A 67 1.27 -8.04 -10.60
C ARG A 67 0.30 -9.11 -10.10
N GLY A 68 0.84 -10.11 -9.40
CA GLY A 68 0.07 -11.18 -8.77
C GLY A 68 0.40 -11.33 -7.29
N ALA A 69 -0.18 -12.35 -6.65
CA ALA A 69 -0.02 -12.60 -5.21
C ALA A 69 1.45 -12.70 -4.77
N ALA A 70 2.29 -13.39 -5.56
CA ALA A 70 3.73 -13.53 -5.27
C ALA A 70 4.47 -12.18 -5.25
N ASP A 71 4.02 -11.21 -6.06
CA ASP A 71 4.61 -9.87 -6.09
C ASP A 71 4.29 -9.11 -4.79
N TYR A 72 3.03 -9.13 -4.34
CA TYR A 72 2.63 -8.46 -3.10
C TYR A 72 3.20 -9.13 -1.86
N LEU A 73 3.31 -10.46 -1.88
CA LEU A 73 3.95 -11.22 -0.81
C LEU A 73 5.44 -10.85 -0.67
N ALA A 74 6.15 -10.69 -1.79
CA ALA A 74 7.53 -10.22 -1.76
C ALA A 74 7.64 -8.81 -1.15
N ILE A 75 6.74 -7.89 -1.52
CA ILE A 75 6.69 -6.55 -0.90
C ILE A 75 6.43 -6.68 0.61
N ALA A 76 5.42 -7.45 1.00
CA ALA A 76 4.99 -7.61 2.38
C ALA A 76 6.10 -8.19 3.27
N ARG A 77 6.93 -9.09 2.74
CA ARG A 77 8.07 -9.67 3.47
C ARG A 77 9.26 -8.72 3.61
N ASN A 78 9.46 -7.81 2.66
CA ASN A 78 10.61 -6.89 2.66
C ASN A 78 10.34 -5.57 3.39
N TYR A 79 9.07 -5.21 3.62
CA TYR A 79 8.69 -3.90 4.15
C TYR A 79 7.67 -3.99 5.26
N HIS A 80 8.04 -3.47 6.44
CA HIS A 80 7.11 -3.33 7.56
C HIS A 80 6.11 -2.20 7.36
N THR A 81 6.39 -1.26 6.46
CA THR A 81 5.51 -0.14 6.15
C THR A 81 5.52 0.15 4.66
N VAL A 82 4.33 0.28 4.09
CA VAL A 82 4.15 0.62 2.69
C VAL A 82 3.27 1.86 2.59
N ILE A 83 3.71 2.81 1.78
CA ILE A 83 2.98 4.03 1.44
C ILE A 83 2.48 3.89 0.00
N ILE A 84 1.17 3.95 -0.21
CA ILE A 84 0.55 3.92 -1.54
C ILE A 84 -0.03 5.29 -1.85
N VAL A 85 0.42 5.91 -2.95
CA VAL A 85 -0.08 7.22 -3.38
C VAL A 85 -0.98 7.13 -4.61
N GLY A 86 -2.00 7.98 -4.63
CA GLY A 86 -2.89 8.17 -5.78
C GLY A 86 -3.81 6.98 -6.04
N ILE A 87 -4.42 6.40 -5.00
CA ILE A 87 -5.45 5.38 -5.16
C ILE A 87 -6.70 6.07 -5.73
N PRO A 88 -7.13 5.74 -6.97
CA PRO A 88 -8.30 6.38 -7.55
C PRO A 88 -9.58 5.82 -6.95
N LEU A 89 -10.72 6.49 -7.19
CA LEU A 89 -12.01 5.82 -7.07
C LEU A 89 -12.01 4.61 -8.00
N LEU A 90 -12.34 3.43 -7.47
CA LEU A 90 -12.39 2.20 -8.23
C LEU A 90 -13.80 2.08 -8.79
N GLY A 91 -14.06 2.60 -9.99
CA GLY A 91 -15.33 2.37 -10.68
C GLY A 91 -15.38 0.99 -11.36
N PRO A 92 -16.52 0.62 -11.97
CA PRO A 92 -16.66 -0.63 -12.72
C PRO A 92 -15.58 -0.85 -13.79
N GLU A 93 -15.05 0.22 -14.38
CA GLU A 93 -13.99 0.19 -15.39
C GLU A 93 -12.61 -0.21 -14.82
N LYS A 94 -12.44 -0.17 -13.50
CA LYS A 94 -11.22 -0.52 -12.76
C LYS A 94 -11.33 -1.86 -12.04
N ARG A 95 -12.17 -2.78 -12.53
CA ARG A 95 -12.37 -4.11 -11.92
C ARG A 95 -11.07 -4.89 -11.72
N ASN A 96 -10.14 -4.82 -12.68
CA ASN A 96 -8.86 -5.52 -12.60
C ASN A 96 -7.96 -4.93 -11.50
N GLU A 97 -7.88 -3.60 -11.44
CA GLU A 97 -7.20 -2.86 -10.39
C GLU A 97 -7.78 -3.14 -9.02
N ALA A 98 -9.12 -3.17 -8.88
CA ALA A 98 -9.80 -3.47 -7.63
C ALA A 98 -9.50 -4.91 -7.15
N SER A 99 -9.53 -5.88 -8.07
CA SER A 99 -9.16 -7.27 -7.77
C SER A 99 -7.71 -7.38 -7.32
N ARG A 100 -6.79 -6.69 -8.00
CA ARG A 100 -5.37 -6.65 -7.61
C ARG A 100 -5.16 -5.97 -6.26
N PHE A 101 -5.88 -4.88 -5.99
CA PHE A 101 -5.81 -4.17 -4.72
C PHE A 101 -6.32 -5.03 -3.57
N LYS A 102 -7.38 -5.82 -3.77
CA LYS A 102 -7.84 -6.82 -2.79
C LYS A 102 -6.71 -7.79 -2.43
N VAL A 103 -6.06 -8.40 -3.42
CA VAL A 103 -4.97 -9.36 -3.18
C VAL A 103 -3.79 -8.70 -2.46
N LEU A 104 -3.49 -7.44 -2.79
CA LEU A 104 -2.46 -6.65 -2.10
C LEU A 104 -2.81 -6.42 -0.62
N VAL A 105 -4.03 -5.94 -0.34
CA VAL A 105 -4.48 -5.68 1.03
C VAL A 105 -4.46 -6.96 1.85
N ASP A 106 -4.86 -8.09 1.26
CA ASP A 106 -4.84 -9.39 1.93
C ASP A 106 -3.41 -9.79 2.33
N ALA A 107 -2.44 -9.70 1.40
CA ALA A 107 -1.04 -10.00 1.69
C ALA A 107 -0.45 -9.06 2.76
N PHE A 108 -0.79 -7.77 2.72
CA PHE A 108 -0.32 -6.80 3.71
C PHE A 108 -0.95 -7.05 5.07
N TYR A 109 -2.24 -7.38 5.09
CA TYR A 109 -2.99 -7.69 6.29
C TYR A 109 -2.40 -8.89 7.02
N GLU A 110 -2.16 -9.99 6.29
CA GLU A 110 -1.58 -11.24 6.79
C GLU A 110 -0.18 -11.04 7.36
N HIS A 111 0.66 -10.23 6.72
CA HIS A 111 2.03 -9.95 7.18
C HIS A 111 2.16 -8.79 8.16
N LYS A 112 1.05 -8.23 8.66
CA LYS A 112 1.06 -7.10 9.61
C LYS A 112 1.81 -5.87 9.06
N VAL A 113 1.67 -5.62 7.75
CA VAL A 113 2.27 -4.45 7.09
C VAL A 113 1.45 -3.20 7.42
N LYS A 114 2.13 -2.16 7.90
CA LYS A 114 1.51 -0.86 8.16
C LYS A 114 1.27 -0.14 6.83
N LEU A 115 0.01 0.14 6.51
CA LEU A 115 -0.37 0.83 5.29
C LEU A 115 -0.66 2.31 5.54
N LEU A 116 0.04 3.18 4.81
CA LEU A 116 -0.32 4.58 4.64
C LEU A 116 -0.81 4.78 3.20
N ALA A 117 -1.90 5.51 3.01
CA ALA A 117 -2.46 5.69 1.67
C ALA A 117 -3.00 7.10 1.42
N THR A 118 -2.91 7.56 0.18
CA THR A 118 -3.73 8.67 -0.33
C THR A 118 -4.75 8.12 -1.34
N ALA A 119 -6.01 8.51 -1.22
CA ALA A 119 -7.07 8.00 -2.08
C ALA A 119 -8.15 9.04 -2.40
N ASP A 120 -8.87 8.86 -3.51
CA ASP A 120 -9.98 9.74 -3.90
C ASP A 120 -11.19 9.63 -2.97
N ALA A 121 -11.34 8.50 -2.28
CA ALA A 121 -12.42 8.21 -1.35
C ALA A 121 -11.93 7.41 -0.14
N ASP A 122 -12.69 7.46 0.95
CA ASP A 122 -12.46 6.61 2.13
C ASP A 122 -12.71 5.13 1.79
N PRO A 123 -12.13 4.18 2.56
CA PRO A 123 -12.22 2.76 2.23
C PRO A 123 -13.65 2.27 1.95
N ALA A 124 -14.62 2.70 2.74
CA ALA A 124 -16.03 2.33 2.59
C ALA A 124 -16.68 2.81 1.28
N ASN A 125 -16.15 3.88 0.68
CA ASN A 125 -16.68 4.50 -0.53
C ASN A 125 -15.74 4.32 -1.74
N LEU A 126 -14.65 3.56 -1.60
CA LEU A 126 -13.60 3.45 -2.60
C LEU A 126 -14.01 2.63 -3.83
N TYR A 127 -14.89 1.65 -3.64
CA TYR A 127 -15.46 0.83 -4.72
C TYR A 127 -16.99 0.70 -4.51
N PRO A 128 -17.76 1.75 -4.82
CA PRO A 128 -19.17 1.82 -4.44
C PRO A 128 -20.09 0.95 -5.30
N GLU A 129 -19.69 0.63 -6.53
CA GLU A 129 -20.51 -0.11 -7.50
C GLU A 129 -19.65 -0.96 -8.45
N GLY A 130 -20.21 -2.08 -8.90
CA GLY A 130 -19.57 -3.01 -9.84
C GLY A 130 -19.60 -4.45 -9.36
N ASP A 131 -19.29 -5.39 -10.27
CA ASP A 131 -19.40 -6.86 -10.03
C ASP A 131 -18.58 -7.38 -8.84
N GLY A 132 -17.62 -6.60 -8.35
CA GLY A 132 -16.75 -6.98 -7.23
C GLY A 132 -16.97 -6.16 -5.95
N ALA A 133 -17.97 -5.28 -5.91
CA ALA A 133 -18.19 -4.35 -4.80
C ALA A 133 -18.53 -5.09 -3.50
N PHE A 134 -19.35 -6.15 -3.59
CA PHE A 134 -19.70 -6.98 -2.43
C PHE A 134 -18.48 -7.70 -1.85
N GLU A 135 -17.63 -8.31 -2.68
CA GLU A 135 -16.40 -8.93 -2.21
C GLU A 135 -15.38 -7.91 -1.67
N PHE A 136 -15.48 -6.66 -2.10
CA PHE A 136 -14.64 -5.57 -1.64
C PHE A 136 -14.97 -5.12 -0.22
N GLU A 137 -16.17 -5.39 0.29
CA GLU A 137 -16.52 -5.09 1.70
C GLU A 137 -15.55 -5.74 2.68
N ARG A 138 -15.06 -6.96 2.38
CA ARG A 138 -14.02 -7.61 3.18
C ARG A 138 -12.70 -6.83 3.16
N THR A 139 -12.34 -6.27 2.01
CA THR A 139 -11.18 -5.39 1.87
C THR A 139 -11.37 -4.12 2.69
N VAL A 140 -12.58 -3.54 2.72
CA VAL A 140 -12.90 -2.39 3.57
C VAL A 140 -12.71 -2.73 5.05
N SER A 141 -13.25 -3.85 5.54
CA SER A 141 -13.08 -4.25 6.94
C SER A 141 -11.60 -4.38 7.32
N ARG A 142 -10.78 -5.04 6.48
CA ARG A 142 -9.34 -5.15 6.70
C ARG A 142 -8.66 -3.78 6.72
N LEU A 143 -8.98 -2.90 5.77
CA LEU A 143 -8.42 -1.54 5.73
C LEU A 143 -8.80 -0.73 6.97
N MET A 144 -10.00 -0.90 7.52
CA MET A 144 -10.40 -0.26 8.77
C MET A 144 -9.61 -0.82 9.96
N GLU A 145 -9.47 -2.14 10.05
CA GLU A 145 -8.70 -2.80 11.11
C GLU A 145 -7.22 -2.42 11.08
N MET A 146 -6.61 -2.34 9.89
CA MET A 146 -5.23 -1.90 9.67
C MET A 146 -4.97 -0.44 10.13
N GLN A 147 -6.03 0.32 10.40
CA GLN A 147 -5.95 1.67 10.96
C GLN A 147 -6.14 1.72 12.48
N SER A 148 -6.51 0.61 13.11
CA SER A 148 -6.66 0.53 14.57
C SER A 148 -5.31 0.67 15.28
N GLN A 149 -5.34 1.16 16.53
CA GLN A 149 -4.13 1.28 17.35
C GLN A 149 -3.51 -0.10 17.62
N ASP A 150 -4.33 -1.11 17.86
CA ASP A 150 -3.87 -2.48 18.11
C ASP A 150 -3.08 -3.03 16.93
N TYR A 151 -3.59 -2.83 15.69
CA TYR A 151 -2.88 -3.26 14.50
C TYR A 151 -1.57 -2.48 14.28
N LEU A 152 -1.57 -1.17 14.53
CA LEU A 152 -0.38 -0.33 14.38
C LEU A 152 0.69 -0.63 15.45
N ALA A 153 0.28 -1.11 16.62
CA ALA A 153 1.15 -1.54 17.70
C ALA A 153 1.72 -2.96 17.48
N ALA A 154 1.09 -3.78 16.63
CA ALA A 154 1.57 -5.11 16.31
C ALA A 154 2.94 -5.09 15.59
N GLY A 155 3.71 -6.16 15.83
CA GLY A 155 4.97 -6.41 15.11
C GLY A 155 4.72 -6.82 13.66
N HIS A 156 5.62 -6.42 12.76
CA HIS A 156 5.59 -6.87 11.36
C HIS A 156 6.08 -8.32 11.27
N GLY A 157 5.36 -9.16 10.52
CA GLY A 157 5.76 -10.56 10.28
C GLY A 157 5.77 -11.48 11.51
N SER A 158 5.08 -11.13 12.60
CA SER A 158 5.22 -11.77 13.91
C SER A 158 4.65 -13.20 14.04
N ASP A 159 4.27 -13.87 12.95
CA ASP A 159 3.67 -15.21 12.97
C ASP A 159 4.54 -16.29 12.26
N GLU A 160 5.83 -16.04 12.03
CA GLU A 160 6.79 -17.08 11.62
C GLU A 160 7.75 -17.38 12.81
N GLU A 161 7.29 -18.27 13.71
CA GLU A 161 8.17 -19.13 14.54
C GLU A 161 8.63 -20.36 13.76
#